data_AF-A0A7K2QFV6-F1
#
_entry.id   AF-A0A7K2QFV6-F1
#
_cell.length_a   1.000
_cell.length_b   1.000
_cell.length_c   1.000
_cell.angle_alpha   90.00
_cell.angle_beta   90.00
_cell.angle_gamma   90.00
#
_symmetry.space_group_name_H-M   'P 1'
#
loop_
_entity.id
_entity.type
_entity.pdbx_description
1 polymer ?
#
loop_
_entity_poly.entity_id
_entity_poly.type
_entity_poly.pdbx_seq_one_letter_code
_entity_poly.pdbx_strand_id
1 'polypeptide(L)'
;MSRGQLRRMAGLARDEGYGVVWQEARGGRLAPLKALAALAKDVRAARRVVVGDPFSRYVQLLLTLVRAEELVVVDDGTATMEFVAQTARGERLVRWHRVGGGGLPGRVRELAYAPVSATARRRFTPAAGTGRRVEVFSSMPVTVHGGMTLRVNEFAWTRARFGPPRLTKGTDLVGTSLVETGVVDPARYLDAVRALTLEHGATRYFAHRRESPEKLRTLSEATGLEIVRPDLPLELIARRGPVGRTIVSFPSTVVHTLPYALTGTGVTVAVCDVEAAWLTGSASPRARSFLAGVTETARDVHRLPAQTASAAG
;
A
#
# COMPACT_ATOMS: atom_id res chain seq x y z
N MET A 1 7.11 -1.90 0.63
CA MET A 1 8.10 -1.60 1.70
C MET A 1 9.53 -1.77 1.19
N SER A 2 10.50 -1.05 1.77
CA SER A 2 11.93 -1.29 1.54
C SER A 2 12.43 -2.50 2.38
N ARG A 3 13.61 -3.05 2.06
CA ARG A 3 14.24 -4.10 2.90
C ARG A 3 14.48 -3.61 4.32
N GLY A 4 14.89 -2.35 4.49
CA GLY A 4 15.07 -1.72 5.80
C GLY A 4 13.78 -1.66 6.61
N GLN A 5 12.68 -1.20 5.99
CA GLN A 5 11.36 -1.18 6.64
C GLN A 5 10.90 -2.59 7.06
N LEU A 6 11.10 -3.60 6.22
CA LEU A 6 10.76 -4.98 6.57
C LEU A 6 11.60 -5.52 7.74
N ARG A 7 12.89 -5.18 7.83
CA ARG A 7 13.73 -5.52 8.98
C ARG A 7 13.24 -4.85 10.26
N ARG A 8 12.79 -3.59 10.17
CA ARG A 8 12.21 -2.86 11.31
C ARG A 8 10.89 -3.48 11.76
N MET A 9 10.01 -3.86 10.84
CA MET A 9 8.79 -4.60 11.17
C MET A 9 9.08 -5.98 11.77
N ALA A 10 10.11 -6.68 11.29
CA ALA A 10 10.57 -7.93 11.89
C ALA A 10 11.09 -7.74 13.32
N GLY A 11 11.71 -6.60 13.62
CA GLY A 11 12.06 -6.21 14.99
C GLY A 11 10.81 -6.11 15.86
N LEU A 12 9.81 -5.33 15.41
CA LEU A 12 8.54 -5.19 16.15
C LEU A 12 7.84 -6.53 16.37
N ALA A 13 7.81 -7.41 15.37
CA ALA A 13 7.22 -8.74 15.56
C ALA A 13 7.96 -9.56 16.63
N ARG A 14 9.29 -9.47 16.73
CA ARG A 14 10.05 -10.13 17.79
C ARG A 14 9.79 -9.52 19.17
N ASP A 15 9.67 -8.20 19.24
CA ASP A 15 9.34 -7.50 20.49
C ASP A 15 7.95 -7.92 21.02
N GLU A 16 7.03 -8.28 20.12
CA GLU A 16 5.71 -8.84 20.46
C GLU A 16 5.75 -10.37 20.71
N GLY A 17 6.94 -10.98 20.77
CA GLY A 17 7.13 -12.39 21.09
C GLY A 17 7.01 -13.36 19.91
N TYR A 18 6.92 -12.88 18.67
CA TYR A 18 6.82 -13.75 17.49
C TYR A 18 8.19 -14.22 17.00
N GLY A 19 8.27 -15.52 16.67
CA GLY A 19 9.39 -16.07 15.90
C GLY A 19 9.36 -15.56 14.45
N VAL A 20 10.46 -14.95 13.99
CA VAL A 20 10.55 -14.41 12.63
C VAL A 20 11.65 -15.12 11.84
N VAL A 21 11.23 -15.88 10.81
CA VAL A 21 12.11 -16.51 9.83
C VAL A 21 12.18 -15.65 8.58
N TRP A 22 13.39 -15.19 8.23
CA TRP A 22 13.62 -14.36 7.04
C TRP A 22 14.01 -15.22 5.83
N GLN A 23 13.37 -15.00 4.67
CA GLN A 23 13.68 -15.71 3.42
C GLN A 23 13.80 -14.74 2.24
N GLU A 24 14.89 -14.86 1.47
CA GLU A 24 15.14 -14.00 0.30
C GLU A 24 14.82 -14.71 -1.01
N ALA A 25 13.55 -14.73 -1.41
CA ALA A 25 13.13 -15.36 -2.67
C ALA A 25 13.64 -14.64 -3.95
N ARG A 26 14.32 -13.50 -3.84
CA ARG A 26 14.81 -12.70 -4.99
C ARG A 26 16.34 -12.56 -5.04
N GLY A 27 17.07 -13.28 -4.20
CA GLY A 27 18.54 -13.18 -4.07
C GLY A 27 19.36 -13.94 -5.12
N GLY A 28 18.72 -14.62 -6.08
CA GLY A 28 19.42 -15.39 -7.12
C GLY A 28 18.49 -16.37 -7.85
N ARG A 29 19.03 -17.08 -8.85
CA ARG A 29 18.25 -18.01 -9.72
C ARG A 29 17.60 -19.16 -8.93
N LEU A 30 18.30 -19.72 -7.94
CA LEU A 30 17.80 -20.82 -7.10
C LEU A 30 17.14 -20.35 -5.79
N ALA A 31 17.17 -19.04 -5.52
CA ALA A 31 16.68 -18.49 -4.25
C ALA A 31 15.18 -18.76 -4.00
N PRO A 32 14.27 -18.67 -5.00
CA PRO A 32 12.87 -19.04 -4.80
C PRO A 32 12.68 -20.50 -4.37
N LEU A 33 13.44 -21.43 -4.97
CA LEU A 33 13.33 -22.87 -4.66
C LEU A 33 13.86 -23.17 -3.26
N LYS A 34 15.01 -22.58 -2.90
CA LYS A 34 15.57 -22.70 -1.54
C LYS A 34 14.61 -22.15 -0.48
N ALA A 35 14.06 -20.96 -0.72
CA ALA A 35 13.09 -20.34 0.18
C ALA A 35 11.81 -21.17 0.29
N LEU A 36 11.30 -21.70 -0.84
CA LEU A 36 10.14 -22.60 -0.85
C LEU A 36 10.40 -23.86 -0.02
N ALA A 37 11.54 -24.52 -0.24
CA ALA A 37 11.92 -25.72 0.51
C ALA A 37 12.05 -25.44 2.02
N ALA A 38 12.65 -24.30 2.38
CA ALA A 38 12.79 -23.88 3.77
C ALA A 38 11.44 -23.65 4.46
N LEU A 39 10.44 -23.10 3.74
CA LEU A 39 9.11 -22.81 4.30
C LEU A 39 8.09 -23.96 4.16
N ALA A 40 8.40 -25.00 3.36
CA ALA A 40 7.41 -25.99 2.96
C ALA A 40 6.81 -26.78 4.15
N LYS A 41 7.61 -27.09 5.17
CA LYS A 41 7.14 -27.79 6.37
C LYS A 41 6.17 -26.91 7.17
N ASP A 42 6.59 -25.68 7.46
CA ASP A 42 5.81 -24.74 8.29
C ASP A 42 4.50 -24.36 7.60
N VAL A 43 4.54 -24.09 6.29
CA VAL A 43 3.35 -23.73 5.49
C VAL A 43 2.34 -24.88 5.41
N ARG A 44 2.79 -26.14 5.38
CA ARG A 44 1.90 -27.31 5.39
C ARG A 44 1.29 -27.57 6.77
N ALA A 45 2.04 -27.29 7.83
CA ALA A 45 1.60 -27.48 9.22
C ALA A 45 0.73 -26.32 9.75
N ALA A 46 0.77 -25.16 9.10
CA ALA A 46 0.03 -23.98 9.52
C ALA A 46 -1.49 -24.21 9.49
N ARG A 47 -2.16 -23.89 10.60
CA ARG A 47 -3.63 -23.86 10.70
C ARG A 47 -4.24 -22.63 10.02
N ARG A 48 -3.51 -21.51 10.07
CA ARG A 48 -3.85 -20.22 9.46
C ARG A 48 -2.67 -19.69 8.66
N VAL A 49 -2.93 -19.20 7.46
CA VAL A 49 -1.92 -18.56 6.60
C VAL A 49 -2.35 -17.12 6.30
N VAL A 50 -1.45 -16.19 6.59
CA VAL A 50 -1.65 -14.75 6.37
C VAL A 50 -0.81 -14.30 5.17
N VAL A 51 -1.43 -13.60 4.22
CA VAL A 51 -0.85 -13.22 2.94
C VAL A 51 -0.99 -11.72 2.72
N GLY A 52 0.12 -11.04 2.41
CA GLY A 52 0.12 -9.63 2.01
C GLY A 52 -0.29 -9.43 0.54
N ASP A 53 0.61 -9.73 -0.40
CA ASP A 53 0.38 -9.54 -1.84
C ASP A 53 -0.12 -10.84 -2.50
N PRO A 54 -1.43 -11.02 -2.78
CA PRO A 54 -1.97 -12.21 -3.43
C PRO A 54 -1.52 -12.35 -4.90
N PHE A 55 -0.97 -11.29 -5.52
CA PHE A 55 -0.42 -11.34 -6.87
C PHE A 55 1.05 -11.75 -6.92
N SER A 56 1.71 -11.89 -5.76
CA SER A 56 3.09 -12.35 -5.71
C SER A 56 3.18 -13.79 -6.20
N ARG A 57 3.93 -14.01 -7.29
CA ARG A 57 4.12 -15.37 -7.85
C ARG A 57 4.69 -16.36 -6.83
N TYR A 58 5.55 -15.86 -5.95
CA TYR A 58 6.16 -16.66 -4.89
C TYR A 58 5.11 -17.09 -3.85
N VAL A 59 4.23 -16.16 -3.45
CA VAL A 59 3.11 -16.46 -2.54
C VAL A 59 2.16 -17.46 -3.18
N GLN A 60 1.79 -17.27 -4.44
CA GLN A 60 0.90 -18.19 -5.16
C GLN A 60 1.51 -19.59 -5.30
N LEU A 61 2.83 -19.70 -5.45
CA LEU A 61 3.52 -20.99 -5.38
C LEU A 61 3.43 -21.61 -3.97
N LEU A 62 3.66 -20.84 -2.90
CA LEU A 62 3.47 -21.31 -1.51
C LEU A 62 2.04 -21.77 -1.25
N LEU A 63 1.03 -21.08 -1.80
CA LEU A 63 -0.39 -21.45 -1.66
C LEU A 63 -0.71 -22.84 -2.21
N THR A 64 0.08 -23.36 -3.17
CA THR A 64 -0.07 -24.76 -3.62
C THR A 64 0.22 -25.78 -2.53
N LEU A 65 1.05 -25.43 -1.55
CA LEU A 65 1.44 -26.28 -0.43
C LEU A 65 0.50 -26.14 0.77
N VAL A 66 -0.29 -25.07 0.83
CA VAL A 66 -1.11 -24.74 2.00
C VAL A 66 -2.21 -25.78 2.20
N ARG A 67 -2.29 -26.27 3.45
CA ARG A 67 -3.37 -27.14 3.93
C ARG A 67 -4.30 -26.44 4.93
N ALA A 68 -3.93 -25.23 5.36
CA ALA A 68 -4.68 -24.41 6.29
C ALA A 68 -6.19 -24.33 5.97
N GLU A 69 -6.98 -24.37 7.03
CA GLU A 69 -8.43 -24.12 6.99
C GLU A 69 -8.70 -22.62 6.90
N GLU A 70 -7.78 -21.78 7.35
CA GLU A 70 -7.95 -20.33 7.38
C GLU A 70 -6.90 -19.62 6.52
N LEU A 71 -7.37 -18.82 5.57
CA LEU A 71 -6.55 -17.91 4.79
C LEU A 71 -6.96 -16.48 5.09
N VAL A 72 -5.99 -15.63 5.43
CA VAL A 72 -6.23 -14.20 5.66
C VAL A 72 -5.42 -13.41 4.64
N VAL A 73 -6.09 -12.59 3.84
CA VAL A 73 -5.44 -11.60 2.98
C VAL A 73 -5.39 -10.29 3.74
N VAL A 74 -4.19 -9.79 4.04
CA VAL A 74 -4.00 -8.51 4.72
C VAL A 74 -3.83 -7.38 3.71
N ASP A 75 -4.10 -6.17 4.19
CA ASP A 75 -4.00 -4.94 3.40
C ASP A 75 -2.63 -4.76 2.73
N ASP A 76 -2.62 -4.71 1.40
CA ASP A 76 -1.48 -4.29 0.55
C ASP A 76 -1.93 -3.10 -0.34
N GLY A 77 -2.83 -2.27 0.18
CA GLY A 77 -3.39 -1.11 -0.48
C GLY A 77 -4.24 -1.49 -1.70
N THR A 78 -3.94 -0.87 -2.84
CA THR A 78 -4.70 -1.09 -4.09
C THR A 78 -4.66 -2.54 -4.59
N ALA A 79 -3.64 -3.31 -4.20
CA ALA A 79 -3.59 -4.73 -4.52
C ALA A 79 -4.74 -5.50 -3.85
N THR A 80 -5.16 -5.12 -2.65
CA THR A 80 -6.30 -5.75 -1.98
C THR A 80 -7.61 -5.44 -2.70
N MET A 81 -7.81 -4.20 -3.15
CA MET A 81 -8.98 -3.80 -3.95
C MET A 81 -9.05 -4.56 -5.28
N GLU A 82 -7.92 -4.65 -5.98
CA GLU A 82 -7.81 -5.40 -7.24
C GLU A 82 -8.06 -6.90 -7.02
N PHE A 83 -7.54 -7.48 -5.93
CA PHE A 83 -7.76 -8.89 -5.58
C PHE A 83 -9.25 -9.19 -5.40
N VAL A 84 -9.96 -8.36 -4.63
CA VAL A 84 -11.40 -8.51 -4.43
C VAL A 84 -12.15 -8.36 -5.76
N ALA A 85 -11.81 -7.38 -6.59
CA ALA A 85 -12.44 -7.19 -7.90
C ALA A 85 -12.20 -8.37 -8.88
N GLN A 86 -10.96 -8.88 -8.97
CA GLN A 86 -10.63 -10.01 -9.86
C GLN A 86 -11.31 -11.30 -9.38
N THR A 87 -11.35 -11.54 -8.08
CA THR A 87 -12.03 -12.73 -7.53
C THR A 87 -13.54 -12.67 -7.73
N ALA A 88 -14.15 -11.48 -7.62
CA ALA A 88 -15.57 -11.26 -7.93
C ALA A 88 -15.92 -11.63 -9.37
N ARG A 89 -15.04 -11.28 -10.32
CA ARG A 89 -15.21 -11.56 -11.76
C ARG A 89 -14.78 -12.97 -12.17
N GLY A 90 -14.28 -13.77 -11.23
CA GLY A 90 -13.71 -15.08 -11.56
C GLY A 90 -12.50 -14.97 -12.50
N GLU A 91 -11.72 -13.91 -12.41
CA GLU A 91 -10.50 -13.70 -13.19
C GLU A 91 -9.31 -14.48 -12.58
N ARG A 92 -8.19 -14.56 -13.30
CA ARG A 92 -6.94 -15.14 -12.76
C ARG A 92 -6.21 -14.08 -11.94
N LEU A 93 -5.60 -14.49 -10.82
CA LEU A 93 -4.81 -13.59 -9.97
C LEU A 93 -3.50 -13.21 -10.66
N VAL A 94 -3.58 -12.24 -11.56
CA VAL A 94 -2.44 -11.71 -12.31
C VAL A 94 -2.44 -10.20 -12.13
N ARG A 95 -1.26 -9.65 -11.79
CA ARG A 95 -1.10 -8.20 -11.75
C ARG A 95 -1.20 -7.65 -13.18
N TRP A 96 -2.20 -6.82 -13.45
CA TRP A 96 -2.52 -6.33 -14.80
C TRP A 96 -1.35 -5.66 -15.53
N HIS A 97 -0.43 -5.00 -14.80
CA HIS A 97 0.81 -4.43 -15.38
C HIS A 97 1.73 -5.43 -16.10
N ARG A 98 1.43 -6.74 -16.06
CA ARG A 98 2.14 -7.78 -16.79
C ARG A 98 1.35 -8.40 -17.93
N VAL A 99 0.05 -8.10 -18.03
CA VAL A 99 -0.80 -8.56 -19.13
C VAL A 99 -0.46 -7.68 -20.34
N GLY A 100 0.38 -8.19 -21.24
CA GLY A 100 0.76 -7.53 -22.50
C GLY A 100 2.14 -6.85 -22.55
N GLY A 101 2.88 -6.77 -21.45
CA GLY A 101 4.15 -6.01 -21.38
C GLY A 101 5.45 -6.79 -21.69
N GLY A 102 5.36 -8.10 -21.92
CA GLY A 102 6.50 -8.90 -22.39
C GLY A 102 6.11 -9.53 -23.72
N GLY A 103 6.96 -9.42 -24.74
CA GLY A 103 6.74 -10.08 -26.04
C GLY A 103 6.52 -11.60 -25.93
N LEU A 104 6.62 -12.33 -27.04
CA LEU A 104 6.42 -13.79 -27.07
C LEU A 104 6.96 -14.57 -25.83
N PRO A 105 8.18 -14.32 -25.31
CA PRO A 105 8.70 -15.01 -24.11
C PRO A 105 7.93 -14.71 -22.81
N GLY A 106 7.36 -13.50 -22.68
CA GLY A 106 6.56 -13.07 -21.53
C GLY A 106 5.21 -13.79 -21.49
N ARG A 107 4.55 -13.91 -22.66
CA ARG A 107 3.28 -14.62 -22.81
C ARG A 107 3.42 -16.12 -22.55
N VAL A 108 4.49 -16.76 -23.05
CA VAL A 108 4.77 -18.18 -22.78
C VAL A 108 4.97 -18.43 -21.28
N ARG A 109 5.73 -17.56 -20.60
CA ARG A 109 5.90 -17.65 -19.13
C ARG A 109 4.60 -17.43 -18.37
N GLU A 110 3.71 -16.59 -18.85
CA GLU A 110 2.40 -16.36 -18.25
C GLU A 110 1.49 -17.58 -18.41
N LEU A 111 1.46 -18.18 -19.60
CA LEU A 111 0.71 -19.41 -19.87
C LEU A 111 1.22 -20.58 -19.02
N ALA A 112 2.54 -20.77 -18.95
CA ALA A 112 3.14 -21.81 -18.09
C ALA A 112 2.81 -21.60 -16.60
N TYR A 113 2.58 -20.35 -16.19
CA TYR A 113 2.24 -20.00 -14.82
C TYR A 113 0.73 -20.02 -14.51
N ALA A 114 -0.12 -20.12 -15.55
CA ALA A 114 -1.56 -20.10 -15.41
C ALA A 114 -2.12 -21.17 -14.46
N PRO A 115 -1.62 -22.44 -14.43
CA PRO A 115 -2.11 -23.44 -13.50
C PRO A 115 -1.88 -23.03 -12.04
N VAL A 116 -0.71 -22.47 -11.71
CA VAL A 116 -0.38 -22.01 -10.35
C VAL A 116 -1.31 -20.87 -9.92
N SER A 117 -1.53 -19.89 -10.80
CA SER A 117 -2.46 -18.78 -10.55
C SER A 117 -3.91 -19.26 -10.37
N ALA A 118 -4.34 -20.23 -11.18
CA ALA A 118 -5.67 -20.83 -11.07
C ALA A 118 -5.84 -21.61 -9.75
N THR A 119 -4.83 -22.39 -9.35
CA THR A 119 -4.82 -23.09 -8.06
C THR A 119 -4.88 -22.08 -6.90
N ALA A 120 -4.05 -21.03 -6.93
CA ALA A 120 -4.06 -19.99 -5.92
C ALA A 120 -5.44 -19.32 -5.80
N ARG A 121 -6.08 -18.99 -6.92
CA ARG A 121 -7.44 -18.46 -6.92
C ARG A 121 -8.43 -19.41 -6.26
N ARG A 122 -8.43 -20.69 -6.65
CA ARG A 122 -9.33 -21.70 -6.05
C ARG A 122 -9.16 -21.80 -4.53
N ARG A 123 -7.97 -21.54 -4.00
CA ARG A 123 -7.75 -21.49 -2.55
C ARG A 123 -8.43 -20.30 -1.89
N PHE A 124 -8.48 -19.15 -2.56
CA PHE A 124 -9.17 -17.95 -2.08
C PHE A 124 -10.68 -17.97 -2.32
N THR A 125 -11.17 -18.77 -3.27
CA THR A 125 -12.61 -18.91 -3.56
C THR A 125 -13.09 -20.32 -3.19
N PRO A 126 -13.15 -20.67 -1.89
CA PRO A 126 -13.58 -22.00 -1.48
C PRO A 126 -15.03 -22.25 -1.90
N ALA A 127 -15.29 -23.44 -2.43
CA ALA A 127 -16.65 -23.89 -2.67
C ALA A 127 -17.37 -24.14 -1.33
N ALA A 128 -18.70 -24.03 -1.33
CA ALA A 128 -19.53 -24.40 -0.19
C ALA A 128 -19.19 -25.83 0.28
N GLY A 129 -19.10 -26.03 1.59
CA GLY A 129 -18.82 -27.34 2.20
C GLY A 129 -17.34 -27.75 2.31
N THR A 130 -16.39 -26.96 1.80
CA THR A 130 -14.95 -27.30 1.89
C THR A 130 -14.31 -27.01 3.26
N GLY A 131 -15.06 -26.44 4.21
CA GLY A 131 -14.59 -26.07 5.56
C GLY A 131 -13.57 -24.92 5.60
N ARG A 132 -13.05 -24.48 4.45
CA ARG A 132 -12.04 -23.42 4.35
C ARG A 132 -12.68 -22.04 4.48
N ARG A 133 -12.12 -21.23 5.38
CA ARG A 133 -12.48 -19.82 5.60
C ARG A 133 -11.46 -18.91 4.95
N VAL A 134 -11.94 -17.91 4.22
CA VAL A 134 -11.12 -16.85 3.63
C VAL A 134 -11.57 -15.52 4.20
N GLU A 135 -10.67 -14.85 4.90
CA GLU A 135 -10.88 -13.52 5.47
C GLU A 135 -10.05 -12.51 4.68
N VAL A 136 -10.63 -11.37 4.35
CA VAL A 136 -9.91 -10.17 3.93
C VAL A 136 -9.83 -9.26 5.15
N PHE A 137 -8.62 -9.02 5.65
CA PHE A 137 -8.34 -8.12 6.76
C PHE A 137 -7.78 -6.80 6.22
N SER A 138 -8.64 -5.81 6.01
CA SER A 138 -8.28 -4.58 5.29
C SER A 138 -9.01 -3.36 5.80
N SER A 139 -8.36 -2.20 5.66
CA SER A 139 -8.94 -0.87 5.87
C SER A 139 -9.47 -0.26 4.57
N MET A 140 -9.16 -0.89 3.43
CA MET A 140 -9.61 -0.43 2.12
C MET A 140 -11.14 -0.60 2.00
N PRO A 141 -11.81 0.33 1.31
CA PRO A 141 -13.26 0.25 1.08
C PRO A 141 -13.57 -0.81 0.01
N VAL A 142 -13.59 -2.08 0.41
CA VAL A 142 -13.84 -3.24 -0.46
C VAL A 142 -15.12 -3.97 -0.07
N THR A 143 -15.78 -4.55 -1.06
CA THR A 143 -16.90 -5.47 -0.86
C THR A 143 -16.46 -6.86 -1.26
N VAL A 144 -16.32 -7.78 -0.29
CA VAL A 144 -15.92 -9.15 -0.58
C VAL A 144 -17.07 -9.94 -1.22
N HIS A 145 -16.73 -11.01 -1.96
CA HIS A 145 -17.71 -11.82 -2.69
C HIS A 145 -17.49 -13.32 -2.43
N GLY A 146 -18.51 -14.13 -2.76
CA GLY A 146 -18.48 -15.58 -2.54
C GLY A 146 -18.47 -15.93 -1.04
N GLY A 147 -17.76 -17.00 -0.67
CA GLY A 147 -17.60 -17.43 0.73
C GLY A 147 -16.56 -16.65 1.54
N MET A 148 -16.10 -15.49 1.05
CA MET A 148 -15.14 -14.66 1.77
C MET A 148 -15.83 -13.81 2.85
N THR A 149 -15.09 -13.50 3.89
CA THR A 149 -15.49 -12.57 4.95
C THR A 149 -14.59 -11.34 4.94
N LEU A 150 -15.13 -10.18 5.26
CA LEU A 150 -14.36 -8.95 5.45
C LEU A 150 -14.26 -8.68 6.95
N ARG A 151 -13.04 -8.55 7.45
CA ARG A 151 -12.76 -8.00 8.77
C ARG A 151 -12.07 -6.66 8.59
N VAL A 152 -12.68 -5.60 9.10
CA VAL A 152 -12.11 -4.26 8.98
C VAL A 152 -10.83 -4.18 9.82
N ASN A 153 -9.72 -3.77 9.18
CA ASN A 153 -8.50 -3.42 9.90
C ASN A 153 -8.63 -2.01 10.46
N GLU A 154 -9.15 -1.92 11.68
CA GLU A 154 -9.28 -0.64 12.38
C GLU A 154 -7.96 -0.15 12.99
N PHE A 155 -6.81 -0.79 12.77
CA PHE A 155 -5.53 -0.39 13.40
C PHE A 155 -5.54 -0.39 14.94
N ALA A 156 -6.40 -1.20 15.57
CA ALA A 156 -6.52 -1.27 17.03
C ALA A 156 -5.20 -1.60 17.74
N TRP A 157 -4.43 -2.58 17.23
CA TRP A 157 -3.11 -2.91 17.77
C TRP A 157 -2.14 -1.73 17.69
N THR A 158 -2.09 -1.03 16.54
CA THR A 158 -1.24 0.15 16.36
C THR A 158 -1.56 1.23 17.40
N ARG A 159 -2.86 1.50 17.63
CA ARG A 159 -3.29 2.49 18.62
C ARG A 159 -2.93 2.08 20.04
N ALA A 160 -3.20 0.83 20.41
CA ALA A 160 -2.88 0.31 21.73
C ALA A 160 -1.38 0.32 22.01
N ARG A 161 -0.57 -0.03 21.00
CA ARG A 161 0.88 -0.19 21.14
C ARG A 161 1.67 1.12 21.17
N PHE A 162 1.21 2.15 20.45
CA PHE A 162 2.02 3.36 20.19
C PHE A 162 1.49 4.64 20.84
N GLY A 163 0.57 4.58 21.81
CA GLY A 163 0.05 5.74 22.53
C GLY A 163 -0.62 6.77 21.61
N PRO A 164 -1.23 7.86 22.11
CA PRO A 164 -1.55 8.99 21.24
C PRO A 164 -0.26 9.77 20.90
N PRO A 165 -0.11 10.29 19.67
CA PRO A 165 1.06 11.06 19.30
C PRO A 165 1.06 12.43 19.98
N ARG A 166 2.25 13.00 20.17
CA ARG A 166 2.39 14.42 20.49
C ARG A 166 1.98 15.26 19.27
N LEU A 167 0.96 16.08 19.42
CA LEU A 167 0.52 16.99 18.36
C LEU A 167 1.39 18.25 18.31
N THR A 168 1.76 18.66 17.11
CA THR A 168 2.34 19.97 16.83
C THR A 168 1.24 20.93 16.40
N LYS A 169 1.55 22.24 16.34
CA LYS A 169 0.57 23.26 15.94
C LYS A 169 0.34 23.32 14.42
N GLY A 170 1.22 22.69 13.63
CA GLY A 170 1.26 22.86 12.17
C GLY A 170 0.65 21.69 11.40
N THR A 171 0.91 21.74 10.10
CA THR A 171 0.51 20.72 9.12
C THR A 171 1.73 19.89 8.70
N ASP A 172 1.51 18.60 8.49
CA ASP A 172 2.49 17.73 7.83
C ASP A 172 1.99 17.37 6.42
N LEU A 173 2.88 17.42 5.44
CA LEU A 173 2.59 16.96 4.08
C LEU A 173 3.05 15.51 3.90
N VAL A 174 2.27 14.72 3.19
CA VAL A 174 2.60 13.34 2.83
C VAL A 174 2.91 13.26 1.34
N GLY A 175 4.14 12.86 1.05
CA GLY A 175 4.62 12.70 -0.30
C GLY A 175 4.04 11.49 -1.03
N THR A 176 4.22 11.48 -2.35
CA THR A 176 3.73 10.43 -3.24
C THR A 176 4.74 10.10 -4.33
N SER A 177 4.65 8.90 -4.91
CA SER A 177 5.53 8.48 -6.02
C SER A 177 5.02 8.85 -7.41
N LEU A 178 3.99 9.70 -7.52
CA LEU A 178 3.34 9.99 -8.82
C LEU A 178 4.32 10.57 -9.83
N VAL A 179 5.22 11.45 -9.38
CA VAL A 179 6.29 12.04 -10.20
C VAL A 179 7.27 10.96 -10.67
N GLU A 180 7.71 10.08 -9.78
CA GLU A 180 8.66 9.00 -10.10
C GLU A 180 8.06 7.93 -11.02
N THR A 181 6.74 7.80 -11.02
CA THR A 181 6.02 6.95 -11.97
C THR A 181 5.67 7.66 -13.27
N GLY A 182 6.06 8.92 -13.44
CA GLY A 182 5.78 9.73 -14.62
C GLY A 182 4.29 10.02 -14.82
N VAL A 183 3.48 9.95 -13.76
CA VAL A 183 2.04 10.24 -13.82
C VAL A 183 1.77 11.73 -13.68
N VAL A 184 2.54 12.40 -12.81
CA VAL A 184 2.41 13.83 -12.52
C VAL A 184 3.67 14.56 -12.96
N ASP A 185 3.49 15.74 -13.55
CA ASP A 185 4.56 16.65 -13.91
C ASP A 185 5.35 17.13 -12.66
N PRO A 186 6.70 17.04 -12.66
CA PRO A 186 7.50 17.44 -11.51
C PRO A 186 7.36 18.92 -11.10
N ALA A 187 7.23 19.83 -12.06
CA ALA A 187 7.15 21.26 -11.79
C ALA A 187 5.79 21.61 -11.18
N ARG A 188 4.70 21.08 -11.76
CA ARG A 188 3.34 21.21 -11.19
C ARG A 188 3.25 20.65 -9.77
N TYR A 189 3.94 19.53 -9.51
CA TYR A 189 3.99 18.94 -8.17
C TYR A 189 4.71 19.87 -7.17
N LEU A 190 5.85 20.46 -7.57
CA LEU A 190 6.59 21.38 -6.73
C LEU A 190 5.76 22.63 -6.39
N ASP A 191 5.09 23.22 -7.37
CA ASP A 191 4.22 24.39 -7.19
C ASP A 191 3.08 24.08 -6.19
N ALA A 192 2.48 22.90 -6.32
CA ALA A 192 1.43 22.47 -5.40
C ALA A 192 1.94 22.28 -3.97
N VAL A 193 3.11 21.66 -3.78
CA VAL A 193 3.70 21.52 -2.44
C VAL A 193 4.02 22.90 -1.85
N ARG A 194 4.52 23.84 -2.66
CA ARG A 194 4.77 25.22 -2.23
C ARG A 194 3.48 25.93 -1.80
N ALA A 195 2.41 25.82 -2.60
CA ALA A 195 1.11 26.39 -2.28
C ALA A 195 0.55 25.83 -0.97
N LEU A 196 0.53 24.49 -0.82
CA LEU A 196 0.07 23.82 0.41
C LEU A 196 0.90 24.20 1.63
N THR A 197 2.21 24.41 1.45
CA THR A 197 3.11 24.83 2.54
C THR A 197 2.72 26.21 3.07
N LEU A 198 2.47 27.16 2.16
CA LEU A 198 2.09 28.53 2.51
C LEU A 198 0.68 28.59 3.09
N GLU A 199 -0.29 27.94 2.43
CA GLU A 199 -1.71 28.01 2.81
C GLU A 199 -2.00 27.31 4.15
N HIS A 200 -1.37 26.16 4.40
CA HIS A 200 -1.66 25.35 5.58
C HIS A 200 -0.56 25.38 6.64
N GLY A 201 0.45 26.26 6.48
CA GLY A 201 1.56 26.39 7.42
C GLY A 201 2.28 25.06 7.64
N ALA A 202 2.53 24.33 6.55
CA ALA A 202 3.17 23.03 6.66
C ALA A 202 4.65 23.19 7.06
N THR A 203 5.13 22.31 7.92
CA THR A 203 6.50 22.40 8.47
C THR A 203 7.36 21.20 8.09
N ARG A 204 6.73 20.06 7.80
CA ARG A 204 7.40 18.80 7.50
C ARG A 204 6.78 18.12 6.30
N TYR A 205 7.62 17.38 5.59
CA TYR A 205 7.24 16.57 4.44
C TYR A 205 7.66 15.12 4.69
N PHE A 206 6.70 14.22 4.89
CA PHE A 206 6.93 12.79 4.98
C PHE A 206 7.13 12.20 3.60
N ALA A 207 8.39 12.03 3.21
CA ALA A 207 8.77 11.53 1.91
C ALA A 207 8.30 10.07 1.70
N HIS A 208 7.68 9.83 0.56
CA HIS A 208 7.43 8.49 0.11
C HIS A 208 8.74 7.80 -0.29
N ARG A 209 8.89 6.52 0.08
CA ARG A 209 10.14 5.74 -0.07
C ARG A 209 10.72 5.63 -1.49
N ARG A 210 9.94 5.99 -2.51
CA ARG A 210 10.36 5.95 -3.92
C ARG A 210 10.85 7.31 -4.41
N GLU A 211 10.62 8.37 -3.66
CA GLU A 211 10.98 9.72 -4.09
C GLU A 211 12.48 9.88 -4.21
N SER A 212 12.91 10.53 -5.29
CA SER A 212 14.33 10.70 -5.57
C SER A 212 14.97 11.69 -4.59
N PRO A 213 16.23 11.48 -4.18
CA PRO A 213 16.95 12.45 -3.36
C PRO A 213 17.03 13.84 -3.97
N GLU A 214 17.11 13.93 -5.31
CA GLU A 214 17.16 15.18 -6.05
C GLU A 214 15.86 15.96 -5.88
N LYS A 215 14.70 15.31 -6.13
CA LYS A 215 13.39 15.93 -5.95
C LYS A 215 13.18 16.42 -4.52
N LEU A 216 13.54 15.59 -3.55
CA LEU A 216 13.38 15.92 -2.13
C LEU A 216 14.26 17.10 -1.71
N ARG A 217 15.46 17.23 -2.28
CA ARG A 217 16.33 18.38 -2.06
C ARG A 217 15.71 19.66 -2.63
N THR A 218 15.27 19.61 -3.89
CA THR A 218 14.57 20.73 -4.54
C THR A 218 13.34 21.16 -3.76
N LEU A 219 12.54 20.21 -3.26
CA LEU A 219 11.39 20.51 -2.40
C LEU A 219 11.81 21.24 -1.13
N SER A 220 12.82 20.74 -0.43
CA SER A 220 13.32 21.36 0.81
C SER A 220 13.85 22.77 0.57
N GLU A 221 14.65 22.97 -0.49
CA GLU A 221 15.21 24.27 -0.87
C GLU A 221 14.12 25.29 -1.24
N ALA A 222 13.08 24.86 -1.96
CA ALA A 222 12.03 25.75 -2.45
C ALA A 222 10.96 26.10 -1.39
N THR A 223 10.79 25.26 -0.36
CA THR A 223 9.68 25.37 0.59
C THR A 223 10.12 25.57 2.05
N GLY A 224 11.37 25.27 2.36
CA GLY A 224 11.86 25.24 3.74
C GLY A 224 11.35 24.07 4.58
N LEU A 225 10.63 23.11 3.99
CA LEU A 225 10.10 21.95 4.70
C LEU A 225 11.24 21.04 5.19
N GLU A 226 11.09 20.55 6.43
CA GLU A 226 11.90 19.45 6.93
C GLU A 226 11.49 18.15 6.23
N ILE A 227 12.41 17.56 5.46
CA ILE A 227 12.16 16.28 4.79
C ILE A 227 12.35 15.12 5.78
N VAL A 228 11.25 14.49 6.16
CA VAL A 228 11.26 13.29 7.00
C VAL A 228 11.22 12.06 6.11
N ARG A 229 12.16 11.12 6.30
CA ARG A 229 12.18 9.82 5.60
C ARG A 229 11.78 8.69 6.55
N PRO A 230 10.52 8.24 6.53
CA PRO A 230 10.03 7.22 7.45
C PRO A 230 10.75 5.87 7.29
N ASP A 231 11.23 5.33 8.40
CA ASP A 231 11.84 4.00 8.48
C ASP A 231 10.84 2.88 8.82
N LEU A 232 9.59 3.26 9.08
CA LEU A 232 8.42 2.42 9.33
C LEU A 232 7.25 2.90 8.45
N PRO A 233 6.15 2.12 8.35
CA PRO A 233 4.90 2.59 7.76
C PRO A 233 4.44 3.89 8.41
N LEU A 234 3.84 4.79 7.61
CA LEU A 234 3.48 6.13 8.05
C LEU A 234 2.48 6.11 9.20
N GLU A 235 1.59 5.11 9.24
CA GLU A 235 0.63 4.91 10.31
C GLU A 235 1.32 4.73 11.67
N LEU A 236 2.45 4.02 11.71
CA LEU A 236 3.23 3.85 12.94
C LEU A 236 3.99 5.12 13.31
N ILE A 237 4.54 5.83 12.32
CA ILE A 237 5.31 7.06 12.53
C ILE A 237 4.40 8.18 13.01
N ALA A 238 3.26 8.39 12.35
CA ALA A 238 2.26 9.36 12.74
C ALA A 238 1.73 9.07 14.15
N ARG A 239 1.57 7.79 14.52
CA ARG A 239 1.11 7.40 15.86
C ARG A 239 2.17 7.62 16.95
N ARG A 240 3.45 7.37 16.66
CA ARG A 240 4.56 7.67 17.58
C ARG A 240 4.77 9.17 17.75
N GLY A 241 4.47 9.94 16.70
CA GLY A 241 4.66 11.37 16.65
C GLY A 241 6.13 11.81 16.71
N PRO A 242 6.38 13.13 16.76
CA PRO A 242 5.37 14.19 16.70
C PRO A 242 4.63 14.20 15.36
N VAL A 243 3.37 14.64 15.36
CA VAL A 243 2.51 14.76 14.17
C VAL A 243 1.77 16.10 14.16
N GLY A 244 1.54 16.68 12.99
CA GLY A 244 0.70 17.85 12.80
C GLY A 244 -0.73 17.62 13.27
N ARG A 245 -1.43 18.70 13.64
CA ARG A 245 -2.88 18.64 13.85
C ARG A 245 -3.62 18.32 12.55
N THR A 246 -3.01 18.67 11.42
CA THR A 246 -3.47 18.31 10.09
C THR A 246 -2.38 17.55 9.36
N ILE A 247 -2.77 16.48 8.67
CA ILE A 247 -1.93 15.76 7.71
C ILE A 247 -2.57 15.92 6.35
N VAL A 248 -1.87 16.56 5.41
CA VAL A 248 -2.34 16.69 4.03
C VAL A 248 -1.60 15.68 3.17
N SER A 249 -2.35 14.84 2.47
CA SER A 249 -1.80 13.85 1.54
C SER A 249 -2.29 14.13 0.12
N PHE A 250 -1.40 13.95 -0.86
CA PHE A 250 -1.85 13.69 -2.23
C PHE A 250 -2.53 12.31 -2.31
N PRO A 251 -3.27 11.98 -3.39
CA PRO A 251 -3.99 10.71 -3.48
C PRO A 251 -3.02 9.52 -3.33
N SER A 252 -3.24 8.75 -2.27
CA SER A 252 -2.37 7.67 -1.80
C SER A 252 -3.20 6.71 -0.95
N THR A 253 -2.78 5.45 -0.83
CA THR A 253 -3.48 4.49 0.03
C THR A 253 -3.49 4.90 1.51
N VAL A 254 -2.56 5.79 1.91
CA VAL A 254 -2.48 6.29 3.29
C VAL A 254 -3.72 7.06 3.72
N VAL A 255 -4.51 7.59 2.78
CA VAL A 255 -5.75 8.31 3.08
C VAL A 255 -6.84 7.37 3.62
N HIS A 256 -6.74 6.06 3.34
CA HIS A 256 -7.65 5.05 3.85
C HIS A 256 -7.15 4.41 5.15
N THR A 257 -5.87 4.59 5.52
CA THR A 257 -5.26 3.93 6.70
C THR A 257 -5.03 4.89 7.86
N LEU A 258 -4.58 6.13 7.58
CA LEU A 258 -4.28 7.12 8.60
C LEU A 258 -5.48 7.50 9.47
N PRO A 259 -6.72 7.68 8.94
CA PRO A 259 -7.88 7.97 9.78
C PRO A 259 -8.12 6.91 10.88
N TYR A 260 -7.95 5.62 10.55
CA TYR A 260 -8.06 4.53 11.52
C TYR A 260 -6.89 4.49 12.51
N ALA A 261 -5.66 4.69 12.04
CA ALA A 261 -4.49 4.72 12.92
C ALA A 261 -4.55 5.89 13.91
N LEU A 262 -5.11 7.03 13.50
CA LEU A 262 -5.16 8.27 14.27
C LEU A 262 -6.52 8.51 14.95
N THR A 263 -7.41 7.52 14.96
CA THR A 263 -8.68 7.61 15.68
C THR A 263 -8.45 8.01 17.15
N GLY A 264 -9.25 8.97 17.62
CA GLY A 264 -9.21 9.51 18.98
C GLY A 264 -8.03 10.44 19.29
N THR A 265 -7.25 10.88 18.29
CA THR A 265 -6.10 11.78 18.52
C THR A 265 -6.40 13.25 18.26
N GLY A 266 -7.51 13.56 17.58
CA GLY A 266 -7.81 14.92 17.12
C GLY A 266 -6.99 15.38 15.90
N VAL A 267 -6.26 14.48 15.24
CA VAL A 267 -5.61 14.76 13.96
C VAL A 267 -6.62 14.71 12.81
N THR A 268 -6.62 15.74 11.97
CA THR A 268 -7.39 15.79 10.73
C THR A 268 -6.53 15.27 9.59
N VAL A 269 -7.03 14.27 8.85
CA VAL A 269 -6.42 13.82 7.60
C VAL A 269 -7.15 14.48 6.44
N ALA A 270 -6.41 15.18 5.60
CA ALA A 270 -6.92 15.87 4.44
C ALA A 270 -6.28 15.35 3.15
N VAL A 271 -7.04 15.40 2.05
CA VAL A 271 -6.58 15.00 0.72
C VAL A 271 -6.57 16.20 -0.19
N CYS A 272 -5.42 16.48 -0.80
CA CYS A 272 -5.29 17.42 -1.90
C CYS A 272 -5.38 16.65 -3.21
N ASP A 273 -6.36 16.97 -4.04
CA ASP A 273 -6.52 16.34 -5.34
C ASP A 273 -5.40 16.72 -6.32
N VAL A 274 -5.21 15.86 -7.32
CA VAL A 274 -4.31 16.09 -8.45
C VAL A 274 -5.16 16.55 -9.62
N GLU A 275 -4.92 17.79 -10.08
CA GLU A 275 -5.65 18.33 -11.23
C GLU A 275 -5.29 17.58 -12.51
N ALA A 276 -6.26 17.51 -13.44
CA ALA A 276 -6.05 16.90 -14.74
C ALA A 276 -4.89 17.54 -15.53
N ALA A 277 -4.65 18.85 -15.33
CA ALA A 277 -3.57 19.60 -15.96
C ALA A 277 -2.17 19.20 -15.47
N TRP A 278 -2.06 18.53 -14.33
CA TRP A 278 -0.77 18.04 -13.82
C TRP A 278 -0.38 16.70 -14.45
N LEU A 279 -1.34 16.02 -15.09
CA LEU A 279 -1.14 14.69 -15.62
C LEU A 279 -0.32 14.75 -16.91
N THR A 280 0.77 14.00 -16.95
CA THR A 280 1.61 13.91 -18.14
C THR A 280 0.89 13.14 -19.26
N GLY A 281 1.40 13.26 -20.49
CA GLY A 281 0.94 12.44 -21.63
C GLY A 281 1.14 10.94 -21.41
N SER A 282 2.07 10.53 -20.53
CA SER A 282 2.32 9.13 -20.17
C SER A 282 1.41 8.60 -19.06
N ALA A 283 0.54 9.44 -18.47
CA ALA A 283 -0.37 9.02 -17.42
C ALA A 283 -1.43 8.06 -17.97
N SER A 284 -1.24 6.76 -17.70
CA SER A 284 -2.16 5.71 -18.12
C SER A 284 -3.60 5.96 -17.63
N PRO A 285 -4.64 5.51 -18.36
CA PRO A 285 -6.04 5.60 -17.90
C PRO A 285 -6.25 5.07 -16.48
N ARG A 286 -5.53 4.01 -16.09
CA ARG A 286 -5.59 3.44 -14.73
C ARG A 286 -5.04 4.40 -13.66
N ALA A 287 -3.98 5.14 -13.96
CA ALA A 287 -3.46 6.14 -13.02
C ALA A 287 -4.53 7.22 -12.78
N ARG A 288 -5.24 7.63 -13.83
CA ARG A 288 -6.37 8.59 -13.72
C ARG A 288 -7.52 8.03 -12.91
N SER A 289 -7.96 6.80 -13.19
CA SER A 289 -9.02 6.13 -12.42
C SER A 289 -8.62 5.88 -10.97
N PHE A 290 -7.34 5.60 -10.69
CA PHE A 290 -6.84 5.46 -9.32
C PHE A 290 -6.90 6.77 -8.56
N LEU A 291 -6.44 7.88 -9.15
CA LEU A 291 -6.49 9.20 -8.52
C LEU A 291 -7.94 9.59 -8.19
N ALA A 292 -8.86 9.44 -9.16
CA ALA A 292 -10.28 9.70 -8.94
C ALA A 292 -10.87 8.79 -7.86
N GLY A 293 -10.62 7.48 -7.94
CA GLY A 293 -11.19 6.50 -7.02
C GLY A 293 -10.70 6.62 -5.58
N VAL A 294 -9.43 7.00 -5.35
CA VAL A 294 -8.90 7.19 -4.00
C VAL A 294 -9.60 8.34 -3.29
N THR A 295 -9.76 9.48 -3.96
CA THR A 295 -10.43 10.64 -3.37
C THR A 295 -11.90 10.36 -3.13
N GLU A 296 -12.58 9.70 -4.07
CA GLU A 296 -14.01 9.36 -3.95
C GLU A 296 -14.28 8.41 -2.79
N THR A 297 -13.43 7.40 -2.59
CA THR A 297 -13.68 6.30 -1.64
C THR A 297 -13.11 6.53 -0.25
N ALA A 298 -12.37 7.62 -0.02
CA ALA A 298 -11.86 7.98 1.29
C ALA A 298 -12.99 8.57 2.15
N ARG A 299 -13.53 7.77 3.07
CA ARG A 299 -14.76 8.07 3.83
C ARG A 299 -14.57 9.04 5.00
N ASP A 300 -13.35 9.14 5.54
CA ASP A 300 -13.04 9.90 6.77
C ASP A 300 -11.91 10.92 6.58
N VAL A 301 -11.85 11.55 5.40
CA VAL A 301 -10.86 12.58 5.08
C VAL A 301 -11.52 13.89 4.67
N HIS A 302 -10.88 15.00 5.06
CA HIS A 302 -11.28 16.32 4.59
C HIS A 302 -10.74 16.57 3.18
N ARG A 303 -11.60 16.91 2.22
CA ARG A 303 -11.15 17.21 0.86
C ARG A 303 -10.76 18.68 0.78
N LEU A 304 -9.52 18.94 0.38
CA LEU A 304 -9.06 20.28 0.04
C LEU A 304 -9.35 20.55 -1.44
N PRO A 305 -9.61 21.81 -1.82
CA PRO A 305 -9.67 22.18 -3.23
C PRO A 305 -8.40 21.72 -3.94
N ALA A 306 -8.53 21.33 -5.21
CA ALA A 306 -7.35 21.09 -6.02
C ALA A 306 -6.55 22.40 -6.12
N GLN A 307 -5.23 22.29 -5.93
CA GLN A 307 -4.37 23.46 -6.00
C GLN A 307 -4.24 23.89 -7.47
N THR A 308 -4.82 25.04 -7.81
CA THR A 308 -4.60 25.62 -9.13
C THR A 308 -3.15 26.08 -9.17
N ALA A 309 -2.34 25.40 -9.98
CA ALA A 309 -0.99 25.88 -10.26
C ALA A 309 -1.15 27.25 -10.93
N SER A 310 -0.77 28.32 -10.22
CA SER A 310 -0.76 29.67 -10.79
C SER A 310 0.02 29.60 -12.10
N ALA A 311 -0.62 30.03 -13.20
CA ALA A 311 0.10 30.20 -14.45
C ALA A 311 1.14 31.30 -14.20
N ALA A 312 2.39 30.91 -14.02
CA ALA A 312 3.49 31.86 -14.00
C ALA A 312 3.45 32.63 -15.32
N GLY A 313 3.18 33.94 -15.23
CA GLY A 313 3.47 34.92 -16.27
C GLY A 313 4.95 35.27 -16.28
#